data_AF-A0A2R6NE24-F1
#
_entry.id   AF-A0A2R6NE24-F1
#
_cell.length_a   1.000
_cell.length_b   1.000
_cell.length_c   1.000
_cell.angle_alpha   90.00
_cell.angle_beta   90.00
_cell.angle_gamma   90.00
#
_symmetry.space_group_name_H-M   'P 1'
#
loop_
_entity.id
_entity.type
_entity.pdbx_description
1 polymer ?
#
loop_
_entity_poly.entity_id
_entity_poly.type
_entity_poly.pdbx_seq_one_letter_code
_entity_poly.pdbx_strand_id
1 'polypeptide(L)'
;MQHSNYSRCNANAALVFEYCYRFISIAKSYFGKVDEEAVKNNFVLIYELIDEINDFGYPQNSEIDTLKTYITTESIMSSAAAVEESSKITTQATGATSWRRADVKYKKNEAFVDVVETVNLSMSAKGTVLRADVDGHILMRAYLSGTPECKFGLNDKLVIDKNERGMGDAVELDDCRFHQCVRLDEFDSTRTISFIPPDGEFELMKYRSTSNVKLPIRVLVTVTEIGTTQVSYVVTLKTNFNNKLSATNVVIRIPTPLNTTSVDCKVPSGKAKYVPAENVVVWK
;
A
#
# COMPACT_ATOMS: atom_id res chain seq x y z
N MET A 1 -6.31 19.67 -31.87
CA MET A 1 -6.25 18.48 -31.00
C MET A 1 -7.60 17.78 -31.09
N GLN A 2 -7.70 16.73 -31.89
CA GLN A 2 -8.89 15.87 -31.88
C GLN A 2 -8.86 15.06 -30.59
N HIS A 3 -9.84 15.27 -29.71
CA HIS A 3 -10.11 14.35 -28.62
C HIS A 3 -10.59 13.04 -29.25
N SER A 4 -9.67 12.08 -29.42
CA SER A 4 -10.02 10.70 -29.74
C SER A 4 -10.75 10.13 -28.53
N ASN A 5 -12.08 10.21 -28.54
CA ASN A 5 -12.95 9.51 -27.59
C ASN A 5 -12.86 8.02 -27.90
N TYR A 6 -11.97 7.31 -27.19
CA TYR A 6 -11.76 5.87 -27.32
C TYR A 6 -12.97 5.04 -26.82
N SER A 7 -13.79 5.60 -25.92
CA SER A 7 -15.10 5.05 -25.57
C SER A 7 -16.20 5.99 -26.06
N ARG A 8 -17.16 5.45 -26.83
CA ARG A 8 -18.34 6.18 -27.33
C ARG A 8 -19.58 5.97 -26.46
N CYS A 9 -19.46 5.13 -25.43
CA CYS A 9 -20.54 4.78 -24.52
C CYS A 9 -20.34 5.49 -23.17
N ASN A 10 -21.41 5.63 -22.39
CA ASN A 10 -21.34 6.09 -21.00
C ASN A 10 -20.76 4.99 -20.09
N ALA A 11 -19.48 4.68 -20.31
CA ALA A 11 -18.75 3.67 -19.56
C ALA A 11 -18.46 4.17 -18.13
N ASN A 12 -18.43 3.26 -17.17
CA ASN A 12 -18.04 3.59 -15.80
C ASN A 12 -16.54 3.96 -15.77
N ALA A 13 -16.26 5.25 -15.62
CA ALA A 13 -14.88 5.75 -15.59
C ALA A 13 -14.03 5.12 -14.48
N ALA A 14 -14.62 4.82 -13.32
CA ALA A 14 -13.90 4.18 -12.22
C ALA A 14 -13.45 2.76 -12.60
N LEU A 15 -14.28 2.00 -13.31
CA LEU A 15 -13.92 0.67 -13.82
C LEU A 15 -12.73 0.74 -14.78
N VAL A 16 -12.74 1.73 -15.68
CA VAL A 16 -11.64 1.94 -16.64
C VAL A 16 -10.34 2.25 -15.93
N PHE A 17 -10.36 3.15 -14.93
CA PHE A 17 -9.16 3.46 -14.16
C PHE A 17 -8.66 2.28 -13.32
N GLU A 18 -9.56 1.55 -12.66
CA GLU A 18 -9.21 0.35 -11.88
C GLU A 18 -8.56 -0.70 -12.78
N TYR A 19 -9.13 -0.95 -13.96
CA TYR A 19 -8.56 -1.81 -14.97
C TYR A 19 -7.14 -1.37 -15.37
N CYS A 20 -6.93 -0.09 -15.66
CA CYS A 20 -5.60 0.43 -16.01
C CYS A 20 -4.58 0.23 -14.87
N TYR A 21 -4.95 0.50 -13.63
CA TYR A 21 -4.07 0.27 -12.48
C TYR A 21 -3.77 -1.22 -12.29
N ARG A 22 -4.78 -2.08 -12.43
CA ARG A 22 -4.62 -3.53 -12.33
C ARG A 22 -3.71 -4.07 -13.42
N PHE A 23 -3.89 -3.63 -14.66
CA PHE A 23 -3.02 -4.00 -15.78
C PHE A 23 -1.56 -3.59 -15.54
N ILE A 24 -1.31 -2.37 -15.05
CA ILE A 24 0.05 -1.93 -14.71
C ILE A 24 0.64 -2.82 -13.61
N SER A 25 -0.15 -3.21 -12.60
CA SER A 25 0.30 -4.11 -11.53
C SER A 25 0.67 -5.49 -12.07
N ILE A 26 -0.18 -6.07 -12.93
CA ILE A 26 0.09 -7.34 -13.62
C ILE A 26 1.36 -7.23 -14.46
N ALA A 27 1.48 -6.20 -15.30
CA ALA A 27 2.65 -5.98 -16.14
C ALA A 27 3.94 -5.86 -15.30
N LYS A 28 3.92 -5.12 -14.18
CA LYS A 28 5.06 -5.07 -13.25
C LYS A 28 5.38 -6.43 -12.64
N SER A 29 4.39 -7.28 -12.38
CA SER A 29 4.62 -8.63 -11.86
C SER A 29 5.27 -9.58 -12.88
N TYR A 30 5.08 -9.34 -14.18
CA TYR A 30 5.74 -10.09 -15.26
C TYR A 30 7.10 -9.51 -15.64
N PHE A 31 7.22 -8.19 -15.77
CA PHE A 31 8.39 -7.51 -16.35
C PHE A 31 9.26 -6.78 -15.32
N GLY A 32 8.82 -6.67 -14.07
CA GLY A 32 9.45 -5.87 -13.00
C GLY A 32 9.24 -4.36 -13.15
N LYS A 33 9.44 -3.82 -14.36
CA LYS A 33 9.26 -2.40 -14.69
C LYS A 33 8.36 -2.23 -15.93
N VAL A 34 7.73 -1.06 -16.03
CA VAL A 34 6.91 -0.68 -17.20
C VAL A 34 7.47 0.62 -17.75
N ASP A 35 8.44 0.49 -18.66
CA ASP A 35 9.03 1.57 -19.44
C ASP A 35 8.99 1.22 -20.93
N GLU A 36 9.43 2.15 -21.79
CA GLU A 36 9.36 1.97 -23.25
C GLU A 36 10.12 0.73 -23.73
N GLU A 37 11.28 0.44 -23.12
CA GLU A 37 12.10 -0.72 -23.42
C GLU A 37 11.39 -2.03 -23.01
N ALA A 38 10.82 -2.07 -21.81
CA ALA A 38 10.08 -3.25 -21.33
C ALA A 38 8.87 -3.55 -22.22
N VAL A 39 8.13 -2.53 -22.67
CA VAL A 39 6.98 -2.71 -23.58
C VAL A 39 7.44 -3.26 -24.93
N LYS A 40 8.51 -2.71 -25.51
CA LYS A 40 9.06 -3.17 -26.79
C LYS A 40 9.57 -4.61 -26.74
N ASN A 41 10.21 -5.00 -25.64
CA ASN A 41 10.79 -6.33 -25.50
C ASN A 41 9.74 -7.41 -25.18
N ASN A 42 8.59 -7.02 -24.61
CA ASN A 42 7.56 -7.96 -24.15
C ASN A 42 6.20 -7.79 -24.85
N PHE A 43 6.18 -7.19 -26.05
CA PHE A 43 4.93 -6.85 -26.73
C PHE A 43 4.00 -8.05 -26.97
N VAL A 44 4.55 -9.24 -27.26
CA VAL A 44 3.77 -10.47 -27.45
C VAL A 44 3.01 -10.83 -26.16
N LEU A 45 3.70 -10.86 -25.02
CA LEU A 45 3.09 -11.16 -23.73
C LEU A 45 2.07 -10.09 -23.34
N ILE A 46 2.32 -8.82 -23.66
CA ILE A 46 1.38 -7.74 -23.42
C ILE A 46 0.08 -7.97 -24.21
N TYR A 47 0.16 -8.39 -25.48
CA TYR A 47 -1.03 -8.72 -26.26
C TYR A 47 -1.81 -9.90 -25.67
N GLU A 48 -1.13 -10.97 -25.28
CA GLU A 48 -1.76 -12.13 -24.61
C GLU A 48 -2.44 -11.73 -23.29
N LEU A 49 -1.75 -10.93 -22.47
CA LEU A 49 -2.30 -10.44 -21.21
C LEU A 49 -3.55 -9.60 -21.44
N ILE A 50 -3.54 -8.68 -22.41
CA ILE A 50 -4.69 -7.82 -22.70
C ILE A 50 -5.89 -8.64 -23.19
N ASP A 51 -5.65 -9.61 -24.08
CA ASP A 51 -6.71 -10.47 -24.63
C ASP A 51 -7.39 -11.32 -23.55
N GLU A 52 -6.60 -11.82 -22.59
CA GLU A 52 -7.14 -12.63 -21.49
C GLU A 52 -7.91 -11.80 -20.46
N ILE A 53 -7.36 -10.64 -20.05
CA ILE A 53 -7.94 -9.87 -18.93
C ILE A 53 -9.08 -8.95 -19.38
N ASN A 54 -9.32 -8.80 -20.68
CA ASN A 54 -10.36 -7.93 -21.22
C ASN A 54 -10.96 -8.52 -22.50
N ASP A 55 -12.22 -8.91 -22.41
CA ASP A 55 -13.01 -9.31 -23.55
C ASP A 55 -14.07 -8.25 -23.85
N PHE A 56 -14.02 -7.66 -25.05
CA PHE A 56 -14.97 -6.67 -25.54
C PHE A 56 -15.24 -5.48 -24.58
N GLY A 57 -14.23 -5.05 -23.82
CA GLY A 57 -14.36 -3.96 -22.84
C GLY A 57 -14.86 -4.39 -21.47
N TYR A 58 -15.09 -5.69 -21.25
CA TYR A 58 -15.43 -6.28 -19.96
C TYR A 58 -14.17 -6.89 -19.33
N PRO A 59 -13.68 -6.33 -18.21
CA PRO A 59 -12.60 -6.94 -17.46
C PRO A 59 -12.95 -8.35 -17.01
N GLN A 60 -12.06 -9.29 -17.31
CA GLN A 60 -12.16 -10.71 -16.94
C GLN A 60 -11.29 -10.98 -15.70
N ASN A 61 -10.94 -12.24 -15.46
CA ASN A 61 -10.06 -12.63 -14.36
C ASN A 61 -8.70 -11.94 -14.50
N SER A 62 -8.35 -11.12 -13.51
CA SER A 62 -7.12 -10.33 -13.49
C SER A 62 -6.21 -10.72 -12.33
N GLU A 63 -6.35 -11.95 -11.82
CA GLU A 63 -5.49 -12.50 -10.76
C GLU A 63 -4.12 -12.93 -11.31
N ILE A 64 -3.07 -12.28 -10.82
CA ILE A 64 -1.68 -12.46 -11.28
C ILE A 64 -1.26 -13.93 -11.17
N ASP A 65 -1.51 -14.56 -10.02
CA ASP A 65 -1.09 -15.94 -9.79
C ASP A 65 -1.84 -16.92 -10.69
N THR A 66 -3.10 -16.61 -11.03
CA THR A 66 -3.88 -17.41 -11.97
C THR A 66 -3.34 -17.22 -13.38
N LEU A 67 -3.16 -15.98 -13.83
CA LEU A 67 -2.62 -15.64 -15.14
C LEU A 67 -1.25 -16.30 -15.38
N LYS A 68 -0.36 -16.26 -14.38
CA LYS A 68 1.00 -16.84 -14.48
C LYS A 68 1.03 -18.36 -14.66
N THR A 69 -0.09 -19.06 -14.43
CA THR A 69 -0.14 -20.52 -14.67
C THR A 69 -0.29 -20.89 -16.14
N TYR A 70 -0.86 -20.02 -16.98
CA TYR A 70 -1.12 -20.33 -18.39
C TYR A 70 -0.57 -19.28 -19.37
N ILE A 71 -0.29 -18.06 -18.92
CA ILE A 71 0.45 -17.05 -19.67
C ILE A 71 1.89 -17.07 -19.15
N THR A 72 2.80 -17.73 -19.89
CA THR A 72 4.17 -17.95 -19.45
C THR A 72 5.18 -17.24 -20.35
N THR A 73 6.23 -16.69 -19.73
CA THR A 73 7.32 -16.01 -20.45
C THR A 73 8.30 -17.00 -21.08
N GLU A 74 8.32 -18.24 -20.60
CA GLU A 74 9.11 -19.32 -21.18
C GLU A 74 8.21 -20.18 -22.06
N SER A 75 8.65 -20.44 -23.29
CA SER A 75 7.98 -21.36 -24.21
C SER A 75 7.89 -22.75 -23.57
N ILE A 76 6.74 -23.09 -22.98
CA ILE A 76 6.49 -24.42 -22.45
C ILE A 76 6.50 -25.38 -23.63
N MET A 77 7.57 -26.17 -23.76
CA MET A 77 7.58 -27.33 -24.64
C MET A 77 6.41 -28.23 -24.23
N SER A 78 5.50 -28.42 -25.17
CA SER A 78 4.29 -29.21 -25.07
C SER A 78 4.59 -30.63 -24.60
N SER A 79 4.39 -30.89 -23.32
CA SER A 79 4.36 -32.23 -22.75
C SER A 79 2.95 -32.55 -22.25
N ALA A 80 2.59 -33.84 -22.22
CA ALA A 80 1.27 -34.34 -21.84
C ALA A 80 0.81 -33.92 -20.42
N ALA A 81 1.71 -33.39 -19.59
CA ALA A 81 1.40 -32.77 -18.30
C ALA A 81 0.53 -31.49 -18.43
N ALA A 82 0.62 -30.79 -19.57
CA ALA A 82 -0.09 -29.53 -19.80
C ALA A 82 -1.62 -29.69 -19.87
N VAL A 83 -2.15 -30.86 -20.23
CA VAL A 83 -3.60 -31.08 -20.37
C VAL A 83 -4.27 -31.29 -19.01
N GLU A 84 -3.65 -32.07 -18.11
CA GLU A 84 -4.13 -32.18 -16.73
C GLU A 84 -3.99 -30.85 -15.97
N GLU A 85 -2.89 -30.13 -16.19
CA GLU A 85 -2.64 -28.82 -15.60
C GLU A 85 -3.67 -27.78 -16.09
N SER A 86 -3.99 -27.77 -17.38
CA SER A 86 -5.03 -26.91 -17.96
C SER A 86 -6.41 -27.13 -17.32
N SER A 87 -6.84 -28.38 -17.11
CA SER A 87 -8.12 -28.67 -16.43
C SER A 87 -8.19 -28.22 -14.97
N LYS A 88 -7.06 -28.28 -14.24
CA LYS A 88 -6.96 -27.77 -12.86
C LYS A 88 -7.03 -26.25 -12.83
N ILE A 89 -6.40 -25.59 -13.80
CA ILE A 89 -6.44 -24.13 -13.97
C ILE A 89 -7.87 -23.65 -14.25
N THR A 90 -8.60 -24.30 -15.17
CA THR A 90 -10.01 -23.96 -15.45
C THR A 90 -10.88 -24.09 -14.20
N THR A 91 -10.66 -25.14 -13.40
CA THR A 91 -11.39 -25.35 -12.14
C THR A 91 -11.08 -24.27 -11.11
N GLN A 92 -9.83 -23.83 -11.00
CA GLN A 92 -9.44 -22.75 -10.09
C GLN A 92 -10.00 -21.39 -10.54
N ALA A 93 -9.95 -21.08 -11.84
CA ALA A 93 -10.45 -19.82 -12.37
C ALA A 93 -11.97 -19.66 -12.22
N THR A 94 -12.72 -20.77 -12.26
CA THR A 94 -14.19 -20.79 -12.09
C THR A 94 -14.64 -21.06 -10.67
N GLY A 95 -13.72 -21.39 -9.76
CA GLY A 95 -14.01 -21.75 -8.38
C GLY A 95 -14.28 -20.55 -7.47
N ALA A 96 -14.96 -20.79 -6.34
CA ALA A 96 -15.27 -19.75 -5.35
C ALA A 96 -14.02 -19.12 -4.67
N THR A 97 -12.85 -19.76 -4.80
CA THR A 97 -11.56 -19.31 -4.23
C THR A 97 -10.51 -19.23 -5.34
N SER A 98 -10.65 -18.27 -6.25
CA SER A 98 -9.75 -18.10 -7.40
C SER A 98 -8.30 -17.77 -7.00
N TRP A 99 -8.11 -17.10 -5.85
CA TRP A 99 -6.83 -16.61 -5.36
C TRP A 99 -5.96 -17.65 -4.62
N ARG A 100 -6.40 -18.91 -4.45
CA ARG A 100 -5.60 -19.92 -3.74
C ARG A 100 -5.73 -21.33 -4.32
N ARG A 101 -4.57 -21.96 -4.56
CA ARG A 101 -4.45 -23.36 -4.97
C ARG A 101 -4.59 -24.35 -3.80
N ALA A 102 -5.21 -25.50 -4.05
CA ALA A 102 -5.43 -26.53 -3.03
C ALA A 102 -4.21 -27.43 -2.76
N ASP A 103 -3.27 -27.50 -3.69
CA ASP A 103 -2.11 -28.39 -3.67
C ASP A 103 -0.83 -27.76 -3.10
N VAL A 104 -0.92 -26.51 -2.62
CA VAL A 104 0.20 -25.81 -1.97
C VAL A 104 0.68 -26.60 -0.75
N LYS A 105 1.99 -26.87 -0.68
CA LYS A 105 2.61 -27.60 0.43
C LYS A 105 3.91 -26.94 0.85
N TYR A 106 4.02 -26.65 2.14
CA TYR A 106 5.24 -26.19 2.79
C TYR A 106 5.73 -27.21 3.80
N LYS A 107 7.05 -27.30 3.98
CA LYS A 107 7.66 -28.14 5.03
C LYS A 107 7.28 -27.65 6.44
N LYS A 108 7.09 -26.34 6.58
CA LYS A 108 6.70 -25.65 7.81
C LYS A 108 5.64 -24.62 7.45
N ASN A 109 4.53 -24.62 8.16
CA ASN A 109 3.48 -23.63 7.98
C ASN A 109 3.83 -22.39 8.80
N GLU A 110 4.02 -21.26 8.14
CA GLU A 110 4.37 -19.98 8.76
C GLU A 110 3.53 -18.85 8.17
N ALA A 111 3.17 -17.89 9.01
CA ALA A 111 2.50 -16.66 8.58
C ALA A 111 3.17 -15.48 9.27
N PHE A 112 3.54 -14.47 8.48
CA PHE A 112 4.08 -13.21 8.98
C PHE A 112 3.08 -12.10 8.69
N VAL A 113 2.94 -11.17 9.63
CA VAL A 113 2.04 -10.03 9.52
C VAL A 113 2.82 -8.79 9.86
N ASP A 114 2.91 -7.87 8.90
CA ASP A 114 3.56 -6.59 9.05
C ASP A 114 2.48 -5.50 9.04
N VAL A 115 2.44 -4.71 10.11
CA VAL A 115 1.55 -3.55 10.23
C VAL A 115 2.36 -2.30 9.94
N VAL A 116 2.07 -1.65 8.82
CA VAL A 116 2.79 -0.47 8.34
C VAL A 116 1.86 0.73 8.39
N GLU A 117 2.21 1.72 9.20
CA GLU A 117 1.41 2.93 9.40
C GLU A 117 2.13 4.16 8.86
N THR A 118 1.42 4.94 8.07
CA THR A 118 1.83 6.27 7.63
C THR A 118 1.08 7.30 8.44
N VAL A 119 1.80 8.05 9.28
CA VAL A 119 1.21 9.13 10.09
C VAL A 119 1.26 10.43 9.29
N ASN A 120 0.11 10.89 8.84
CA ASN A 120 -0.07 12.18 8.21
C ASN A 120 -0.30 13.25 9.27
N LEU A 121 0.45 14.36 9.20
CA LEU A 121 0.32 15.47 10.13
C LEU A 121 0.38 16.81 9.39
N SER A 122 -0.62 17.64 9.60
CA SER A 122 -0.62 19.06 9.27
C SER A 122 -0.84 19.89 10.52
N MET A 123 -0.02 20.93 10.69
CA MET A 123 0.01 21.74 11.89
C MET A 123 0.16 23.21 11.52
N SER A 124 -0.53 24.08 12.27
CA SER A 124 -0.43 25.52 12.12
C SER A 124 0.94 26.04 12.57
N ALA A 125 1.30 27.25 12.14
CA ALA A 125 2.51 27.93 12.58
C ALA A 125 2.57 28.13 14.12
N LYS A 126 1.42 28.12 14.81
CA LYS A 126 1.32 28.21 16.27
C LYS A 126 1.49 26.86 16.99
N GLY A 127 1.67 25.77 16.24
CA GLY A 127 1.81 24.42 16.79
C GLY A 127 0.49 23.72 17.11
N THR A 128 -0.63 24.21 16.56
CA THR A 128 -1.95 23.57 16.66
C THR A 128 -2.09 22.53 15.56
N VAL A 129 -2.42 21.29 15.90
CA VAL A 129 -2.69 20.23 14.91
C VAL A 129 -3.95 20.61 14.13
N LEU A 130 -3.82 20.73 12.81
CA LEU A 130 -4.92 21.01 11.89
C LEU A 130 -5.53 19.71 11.35
N ARG A 131 -4.68 18.72 11.08
CA ARG A 131 -5.06 17.39 10.62
C ARG A 131 -4.04 16.38 11.12
N ALA A 132 -4.53 15.28 11.69
CA ALA A 132 -3.73 14.11 11.98
C ALA A 132 -4.53 12.88 11.61
N ASP A 133 -3.94 12.00 10.81
CA ASP A 133 -4.56 10.76 10.38
C ASP A 133 -3.50 9.71 10.13
N VAL A 134 -3.90 8.45 10.29
CA VAL A 134 -3.06 7.28 10.05
C VAL A 134 -3.64 6.52 8.88
N ASP A 135 -2.82 6.32 7.86
CA ASP A 135 -3.08 5.37 6.78
C ASP A 135 -2.30 4.09 7.10
N GLY A 136 -3.02 3.03 7.45
CA GLY A 136 -2.46 1.75 7.87
C GLY A 136 -2.62 0.68 6.80
N HIS A 137 -1.59 -0.15 6.66
CA HIS A 137 -1.52 -1.28 5.74
C HIS A 137 -1.16 -2.54 6.52
N ILE A 138 -1.93 -3.61 6.35
CA ILE A 138 -1.62 -4.92 6.91
C ILE A 138 -1.14 -5.81 5.76
N LEU A 139 0.17 -6.02 5.72
CA LEU A 139 0.83 -6.90 4.76
C LEU A 139 0.98 -8.27 5.40
N MET A 140 0.57 -9.31 4.68
CA MET A 140 0.66 -10.69 5.14
C MET A 140 1.54 -11.51 4.20
N ARG A 141 2.39 -12.34 4.78
CA ARG A 141 3.15 -13.38 4.08
C ARG A 141 2.71 -14.74 4.59
N ALA A 142 1.92 -15.46 3.80
CA ALA A 142 1.33 -16.73 4.17
C ALA A 142 2.03 -17.89 3.45
N TYR A 143 2.83 -18.65 4.18
CA TYR A 143 3.46 -19.89 3.71
C TYR A 143 2.76 -21.08 4.37
N LEU A 144 1.53 -21.33 3.94
CA LEU A 144 0.64 -22.32 4.55
C LEU A 144 0.27 -23.41 3.54
N SER A 145 0.11 -24.64 4.00
CA SER A 145 -0.25 -25.78 3.15
C SER A 145 -1.77 -25.94 3.01
N GLY A 146 -2.25 -26.42 1.87
CA GLY A 146 -3.67 -26.66 1.59
C GLY A 146 -4.49 -25.38 1.46
N THR A 147 -5.76 -25.42 1.88
CA THR A 147 -6.69 -24.27 1.90
C THR A 147 -7.08 -23.89 3.34
N PRO A 148 -6.16 -23.30 4.13
CA PRO A 148 -6.45 -22.95 5.51
C PRO A 148 -7.42 -21.77 5.58
N GLU A 149 -8.35 -21.84 6.52
CA GLU A 149 -9.17 -20.70 6.93
C GLU A 149 -8.45 -19.97 8.08
N CYS A 150 -8.18 -18.69 7.88
CA CYS A 150 -7.54 -17.81 8.86
C CYS A 150 -8.55 -16.81 9.41
N LYS A 151 -8.37 -16.45 10.68
CA LYS A 151 -9.13 -15.39 11.35
C LYS A 151 -8.15 -14.38 11.94
N PHE A 152 -8.34 -13.13 11.60
CA PHE A 152 -7.54 -12.02 12.11
C PHE A 152 -8.45 -11.10 12.93
N GLY A 153 -8.08 -10.91 14.20
CA GLY A 153 -8.81 -10.07 15.14
C GLY A 153 -8.06 -8.76 15.37
N LEU A 154 -8.78 -7.65 15.31
CA LEU A 154 -8.27 -6.33 15.67
C LEU A 154 -8.87 -5.91 17.02
N ASN A 155 -8.12 -5.10 17.78
CA ASN A 155 -8.64 -4.44 18.99
C ASN A 155 -9.51 -3.23 18.57
N ASP A 156 -10.60 -3.49 17.84
CA ASP A 156 -11.53 -2.46 17.39
C ASP A 156 -12.49 -2.08 18.53
N LYS A 157 -12.61 -0.77 18.76
CA LYS A 157 -13.48 -0.17 19.79
C LYS A 157 -14.93 -0.61 19.66
N LEU A 158 -15.44 -0.80 18.44
CA LEU A 158 -16.81 -1.26 18.20
C LEU A 158 -17.07 -2.71 18.67
N VAL A 159 -16.01 -3.52 18.76
CA VAL A 159 -16.08 -4.90 19.30
C VAL A 159 -16.05 -4.89 20.82
N ILE A 160 -15.30 -3.95 21.40
CA ILE A 160 -15.15 -3.78 22.85
C ILE A 160 -16.44 -3.21 23.45
N ASP A 161 -17.15 -2.30 22.78
CA ASP A 161 -18.42 -1.77 23.29
C ASP A 161 -19.55 -2.82 23.37
N LYS A 162 -19.48 -3.92 22.59
CA LYS A 162 -20.43 -5.05 22.69
C LYS A 162 -20.13 -5.98 23.88
N ASN A 163 -18.91 -5.97 24.40
CA ASN A 163 -18.48 -6.81 25.52
C ASN A 163 -18.03 -5.87 26.64
N GLU A 164 -18.93 -5.50 27.57
CA GLU A 164 -18.77 -4.58 28.72
C GLU A 164 -17.48 -4.77 29.57
N ARG A 165 -16.31 -4.60 28.97
CA ARG A 165 -14.98 -4.86 29.53
C ARG A 165 -13.96 -3.95 28.87
N GLY A 166 -13.79 -2.79 29.48
CA GLY A 166 -12.49 -2.12 29.52
C GLY A 166 -12.34 -0.93 28.59
N MET A 167 -12.24 0.23 29.22
CA MET A 167 -11.83 1.52 28.67
C MET A 167 -10.32 1.52 28.36
N GLY A 168 -9.87 0.65 27.47
CA GLY A 168 -8.44 0.46 27.13
C GLY A 168 -8.17 0.53 25.63
N ASP A 169 -7.11 1.27 25.26
CA ASP A 169 -6.43 1.48 23.94
C ASP A 169 -7.04 0.78 22.71
N ALA A 170 -8.32 1.03 22.46
CA ALA A 170 -9.06 0.48 21.35
C ALA A 170 -8.82 1.34 20.11
N VAL A 171 -8.54 0.69 18.99
CA VAL A 171 -8.36 1.37 17.71
C VAL A 171 -9.74 1.65 17.13
N GLU A 172 -9.99 2.90 16.78
CA GLU A 172 -11.21 3.32 16.11
C GLU A 172 -10.88 3.50 14.63
N LEU A 173 -11.42 2.63 13.78
CA LEU A 173 -11.18 2.65 12.35
C LEU A 173 -12.28 3.46 11.66
N ASP A 174 -11.91 4.47 10.88
CA ASP A 174 -12.86 5.29 10.13
C ASP A 174 -13.40 4.52 8.93
N ASP A 175 -12.48 3.94 8.15
CA ASP A 175 -12.78 3.10 6.99
C ASP A 175 -11.73 2.01 6.84
N CYS A 176 -12.15 0.89 6.28
CA CYS A 176 -11.30 -0.25 5.98
C CYS A 176 -11.62 -0.80 4.59
N ARG A 177 -10.56 -1.24 3.90
CA ARG A 177 -10.62 -1.91 2.61
C ARG A 177 -9.93 -3.25 2.74
N PHE A 178 -10.57 -4.30 2.28
CA PHE A 178 -10.08 -5.66 2.42
C PHE A 178 -9.67 -6.23 1.07
N HIS A 179 -8.75 -7.18 1.11
CA HIS A 179 -8.52 -8.08 0.00
C HIS A 179 -9.78 -8.91 -0.28
N GLN A 180 -9.99 -9.31 -1.54
CA GLN A 180 -11.15 -10.13 -1.94
C GLN A 180 -11.27 -11.47 -1.21
N CYS A 181 -10.18 -11.92 -0.58
CA CYS A 181 -10.17 -13.16 0.18
C CYS A 181 -10.95 -13.09 1.50
N VAL A 182 -11.29 -11.88 1.95
CA VAL A 182 -12.02 -11.62 3.19
C VAL A 182 -13.51 -11.75 2.99
N ARG A 183 -14.17 -12.49 3.90
CA ARG A 183 -15.62 -12.61 3.95
C ARG A 183 -16.23 -11.40 4.64
N LEU A 184 -16.71 -10.44 3.84
CA LEU A 184 -17.28 -9.19 4.35
C LEU A 184 -18.52 -9.41 5.24
N ASP A 185 -19.36 -10.40 4.94
CA ASP A 185 -20.55 -10.72 5.76
C ASP A 185 -20.20 -11.14 7.20
N GLU A 186 -19.10 -11.88 7.37
CA GLU A 186 -18.60 -12.27 8.70
C GLU A 186 -18.00 -11.07 9.43
N PHE A 187 -17.34 -10.16 8.70
CA PHE A 187 -16.80 -8.93 9.27
C PHE A 187 -17.91 -7.97 9.71
N ASP A 188 -18.97 -7.80 8.94
CA ASP A 188 -20.08 -6.89 9.30
C ASP A 188 -20.84 -7.38 10.54
N SER A 189 -20.97 -8.70 10.70
CA SER A 189 -21.66 -9.31 11.84
C SER A 189 -20.80 -9.39 13.11
N THR A 190 -19.57 -9.89 12.97
CA THR A 190 -18.70 -10.26 14.11
C THR A 190 -17.46 -9.39 14.25
N ARG A 191 -17.17 -8.51 13.29
CA ARG A 191 -15.92 -7.72 13.17
C ARG A 191 -14.66 -8.58 13.19
N THR A 192 -14.79 -9.86 12.87
CA THR A 192 -13.65 -10.78 12.69
C THR A 192 -13.33 -10.87 11.21
N ILE A 193 -12.06 -10.73 10.86
CA ILE A 193 -11.60 -10.82 9.47
C ILE A 193 -11.33 -12.30 9.19
N SER A 194 -12.31 -13.00 8.63
CA SER A 194 -12.20 -14.40 8.19
C SER A 194 -11.84 -14.47 6.71
N PHE A 195 -10.81 -15.24 6.36
CA PHE A 195 -10.33 -15.35 4.98
C PHE A 195 -9.53 -16.62 4.72
N ILE A 196 -9.41 -16.98 3.44
CA ILE A 196 -8.43 -17.97 2.96
C ILE A 196 -7.29 -17.18 2.31
N PRO A 197 -6.08 -17.08 2.90
CA PRO A 197 -5.03 -16.23 2.37
C PRO A 197 -4.54 -16.69 1.00
N PRO A 198 -4.27 -15.78 0.05
CA PRO A 198 -3.37 -16.06 -1.06
C PRO A 198 -2.03 -16.65 -0.58
N ASP A 199 -1.34 -17.35 -1.46
CA ASP A 199 -0.03 -17.90 -1.14
C ASP A 199 1.05 -16.83 -1.29
N GLY A 200 2.01 -16.76 -0.35
CA GLY A 200 3.07 -15.76 -0.38
C GLY A 200 2.64 -14.39 0.15
N GLU A 201 3.18 -13.32 -0.44
CA GLU A 201 3.01 -11.93 0.03
C GLU A 201 1.80 -11.26 -0.61
N PHE A 202 0.91 -10.70 0.21
CA PHE A 202 -0.23 -9.93 -0.24
C PHE A 202 -0.65 -8.89 0.80
N GLU A 203 -1.40 -7.88 0.38
CA GLU A 203 -1.99 -6.90 1.27
C GLU A 203 -3.38 -7.39 1.72
N LEU A 204 -3.51 -7.71 3.01
CA LEU A 204 -4.76 -8.23 3.57
C LEU A 204 -5.82 -7.14 3.72
N MET A 205 -5.41 -5.98 4.24
CA MET A 205 -6.30 -4.83 4.40
C MET A 205 -5.55 -3.51 4.46
N LYS A 206 -6.27 -2.45 4.09
CA LYS A 206 -5.93 -1.07 4.41
C LYS A 206 -6.95 -0.54 5.40
N TYR A 207 -6.51 0.34 6.29
CA TYR A 207 -7.39 1.06 7.17
C TYR A 207 -6.97 2.51 7.30
N ARG A 208 -7.92 3.34 7.71
CA ARG A 208 -7.66 4.72 8.06
C ARG A 208 -8.20 5.02 9.44
N SER A 209 -7.46 5.82 10.21
CA SER A 209 -7.87 6.28 11.53
C SER A 209 -7.51 7.75 11.72
N THR A 210 -8.49 8.58 12.00
CA THR A 210 -8.35 10.00 12.36
C THR A 210 -8.47 10.23 13.87
N SER A 211 -8.92 9.21 14.61
CA SER A 211 -9.14 9.27 16.05
C SER A 211 -7.89 8.89 16.84
N ASN A 212 -7.66 9.59 17.96
CA ASN A 212 -6.61 9.29 18.95
C ASN A 212 -5.19 9.12 18.39
N VAL A 213 -4.85 9.80 17.30
CA VAL A 213 -3.52 9.70 16.66
C VAL A 213 -2.43 10.21 17.61
N LYS A 214 -1.61 9.29 18.13
CA LYS A 214 -0.46 9.60 18.99
C LYS A 214 0.73 10.00 18.11
N LEU A 215 1.02 11.30 18.02
CA LEU A 215 2.12 11.80 17.21
C LEU A 215 3.48 11.37 17.80
N PRO A 216 4.36 10.69 17.03
CA PRO A 216 5.65 10.22 17.52
C PRO A 216 6.67 11.35 17.66
N ILE A 217 6.57 12.38 16.84
CA ILE A 217 7.47 13.54 16.82
C ILE A 217 6.61 14.81 16.75
N ARG A 218 6.93 15.77 17.61
CA ARG A 218 6.37 17.12 17.58
C ARG A 218 7.44 18.10 17.12
N VAL A 219 7.13 18.84 16.06
CA VAL A 219 7.99 19.90 15.53
C VAL A 219 7.47 21.24 16.02
N LEU A 220 8.35 22.09 16.54
CA LEU A 220 8.04 23.47 16.90
C LEU A 220 8.96 24.37 16.09
N VAL A 221 8.39 25.25 15.27
CA VAL A 221 9.15 26.12 14.38
C VAL A 221 8.84 27.57 14.71
N THR A 222 9.89 28.35 14.93
CA THR A 222 9.80 29.81 14.99
C THR A 222 10.59 30.38 13.81
N VAL A 223 9.91 31.18 13.00
CA VAL A 223 10.52 31.92 11.89
C VAL A 223 10.51 33.39 12.23
N THR A 224 11.68 34.03 12.18
CA THR A 224 11.85 35.45 12.46
C THR A 224 12.58 36.10 11.30
N GLU A 225 11.93 37.07 10.65
CA GLU A 225 12.58 37.92 9.65
C GLU A 225 13.36 39.03 10.35
N ILE A 226 14.62 39.21 9.98
CA ILE A 226 15.53 40.21 10.53
C ILE A 226 15.79 41.23 9.43
N GLY A 227 15.08 42.36 9.50
CA GLY A 227 15.10 43.38 8.45
C GLY A 227 14.53 42.82 7.14
N THR A 228 15.19 43.11 6.01
CA THR A 228 14.77 42.67 4.67
C THR A 228 15.72 41.64 4.05
N THR A 229 16.80 41.29 4.73
CA THR A 229 17.92 40.53 4.15
C THR A 229 18.18 39.18 4.81
N GLN A 230 17.60 38.93 5.99
CA GLN A 230 17.90 37.73 6.76
C GLN A 230 16.63 37.12 7.35
N VAL A 231 16.57 35.79 7.34
CA VAL A 231 15.54 35.01 8.01
C VAL A 231 16.23 34.04 8.96
N SER A 232 15.77 33.98 10.20
CA SER A 232 16.25 33.05 11.21
C SER A 232 15.19 32.00 11.51
N TYR A 233 15.61 30.74 11.49
CA TYR A 233 14.78 29.57 11.76
C TYR A 233 15.24 28.91 13.06
N VAL A 234 14.32 28.78 14.01
CA VAL A 234 14.53 27.98 15.23
C VAL A 234 13.59 26.79 15.16
N VAL A 235 14.16 25.61 14.85
CA VAL A 235 13.41 24.36 14.70
C VAL A 235 13.73 23.44 15.88
N THR A 236 12.74 23.17 16.71
CA THR A 236 12.85 22.27 17.85
C THR A 236 12.06 20.99 17.59
N LEU A 237 12.73 19.85 17.69
CA LEU A 237 12.09 18.54 17.65
C LEU A 237 11.93 17.98 19.05
N LYS A 238 10.74 17.45 19.35
CA LYS A 238 10.47 16.70 20.57
C LYS A 238 9.91 15.34 20.20
N THR A 239 10.57 14.28 20.64
CA THR A 239 10.08 12.91 20.50
C THR A 239 9.08 12.61 21.61
N ASN A 240 8.00 11.90 21.28
CA ASN A 240 6.92 11.55 22.20
C ASN A 240 6.75 10.03 22.36
N PHE A 241 7.78 9.26 22.02
CA PHE A 241 7.84 7.82 22.21
C PHE A 241 8.73 7.45 23.41
N ASN A 242 8.55 6.23 23.92
CA ASN A 242 9.32 5.68 25.03
C ASN A 242 10.82 5.65 24.71
N ASN A 243 11.68 5.90 25.70
CA ASN A 243 13.16 5.86 25.58
C ASN A 243 13.73 4.52 25.09
N LYS A 244 12.95 3.43 25.12
CA LYS A 244 13.32 2.14 24.50
C LYS A 244 13.21 2.14 22.98
N LEU A 245 12.43 3.07 22.42
CA LEU A 245 12.23 3.24 21.00
C LEU A 245 13.17 4.32 20.47
N SER A 246 13.55 4.20 19.21
CA SER A 246 14.35 5.20 18.50
C SER A 246 13.79 5.43 17.12
N ALA A 247 13.82 6.67 16.66
CA ALA A 247 13.51 7.00 15.27
C ALA A 247 14.80 6.91 14.46
N THR A 248 14.77 6.17 13.35
CA THR A 248 15.90 6.02 12.44
C THR A 248 15.62 6.76 11.14
N ASN A 249 16.68 7.15 10.43
CA ASN A 249 16.58 7.82 9.13
C ASN A 249 15.65 9.06 9.13
N VAL A 250 15.66 9.81 10.23
CA VAL A 250 14.87 11.04 10.34
C VAL A 250 15.48 12.10 9.42
N VAL A 251 14.68 12.64 8.52
CA VAL A 251 15.09 13.72 7.61
C VAL A 251 14.12 14.87 7.73
N ILE A 252 14.64 16.04 8.08
CA ILE A 252 13.86 17.27 8.21
C ILE A 252 14.23 18.17 7.06
N ARG A 253 13.21 18.62 6.34
CA ARG A 253 13.36 19.50 5.18
C ARG A 253 12.77 20.86 5.55
N ILE A 254 13.64 21.88 5.63
CA ILE A 254 13.28 23.24 6.03
C ILE A 254 13.39 24.13 4.80
N PRO A 255 12.27 24.57 4.21
CA PRO A 255 12.30 25.47 3.05
C PRO A 255 12.95 26.81 3.40
N THR A 256 13.76 27.33 2.48
CA THR A 256 14.38 28.66 2.57
C THR A 256 13.77 29.61 1.55
N PRO A 257 13.88 30.93 1.73
CA PRO A 257 13.47 31.90 0.71
C PRO A 257 14.17 31.63 -0.64
N LEU A 258 13.51 31.94 -1.76
CA LEU A 258 14.04 31.68 -3.11
C LEU A 258 15.29 32.49 -3.45
N ASN A 259 15.51 33.62 -2.77
CA ASN A 259 16.66 34.50 -2.94
C ASN A 259 17.81 34.18 -1.96
N THR A 260 17.80 33.00 -1.33
CA THR A 260 18.82 32.59 -0.37
C THR A 260 20.18 32.41 -1.05
N THR A 261 21.18 33.17 -0.60
CA THR A 261 22.55 33.08 -1.12
C THR A 261 23.46 32.25 -0.21
N SER A 262 23.25 32.35 1.10
CA SER A 262 24.06 31.66 2.11
C SER A 262 23.20 31.23 3.30
N VAL A 263 23.53 30.10 3.92
CA VAL A 263 22.86 29.58 5.11
C VAL A 263 23.90 29.17 6.14
N ASP A 264 23.74 29.65 7.38
CA ASP A 264 24.47 29.15 8.54
C ASP A 264 23.58 28.16 9.31
N CYS A 265 24.06 26.92 9.48
CA CYS A 265 23.30 25.86 10.15
C CYS A 265 24.00 25.43 11.45
N LYS A 266 23.31 25.60 12.58
CA LYS A 266 23.75 25.11 13.90
C LYS A 266 22.78 24.06 14.39
N VAL A 267 23.23 22.82 14.51
CA VAL A 267 22.42 21.70 14.97
C VAL A 267 23.07 21.01 16.17
N PRO A 268 22.29 20.62 17.20
CA PRO A 268 22.85 19.94 18.38
C PRO A 268 23.18 18.47 18.12
N SER A 269 22.53 17.86 17.12
CA SER A 269 22.71 16.46 16.73
C SER A 269 22.47 16.32 15.23
N GLY A 270 23.14 15.35 14.61
CA GLY A 270 23.06 15.13 13.17
C GLY A 270 23.87 16.13 12.34
N LYS A 271 23.53 16.26 11.05
CA LYS A 271 24.15 17.14 10.07
C LYS A 271 23.08 17.88 9.29
N ALA A 272 23.19 19.20 9.23
CA ALA A 272 22.37 20.05 8.37
C ALA A 272 23.18 20.55 7.17
N LYS A 273 22.58 20.49 5.98
CA LYS A 273 23.18 20.97 4.74
C LYS A 273 22.14 21.71 3.90
N TYR A 274 22.50 22.89 3.42
CA TYR A 274 21.70 23.60 2.42
C TYR A 274 21.83 22.95 1.04
N VAL A 275 20.69 22.76 0.37
CA VAL A 275 20.57 22.21 -0.99
C VAL A 275 19.99 23.31 -1.88
N PRO A 276 20.84 24.09 -2.58
CA PRO A 276 20.41 25.26 -3.35
C PRO A 276 19.41 24.94 -4.47
N ALA A 277 19.57 23.78 -5.13
CA ALA A 277 18.70 23.36 -6.23
C ALA A 277 17.21 23.22 -5.82
N GLU A 278 16.95 22.98 -4.54
CA GLU A 278 15.61 22.77 -3.99
C GLU A 278 15.19 23.90 -3.02
N ASN A 279 16.04 24.90 -2.79
CA ASN A 279 15.83 25.96 -1.78
C ASN A 279 15.43 25.39 -0.41
N VAL A 280 16.20 24.41 0.07
CA VAL A 280 15.87 23.69 1.30
C VAL A 280 17.12 23.40 2.12
N VAL A 281 17.02 23.51 3.44
CA VAL A 281 17.99 22.91 4.37
C VAL A 281 17.53 21.51 4.71
N VAL A 282 18.39 20.53 4.46
CA VAL A 282 18.16 19.14 4.82
C VAL A 282 18.94 18.85 6.10
N TRP A 283 18.23 18.55 7.19
CA TRP A 283 18.80 18.11 8.46
C TRP A 283 18.57 16.60 8.62
N LYS A 284 19.66 15.84 8.73
CA LYS A 284 19.69 14.39 8.93
C LYS A 284 20.35 14.04 10.24
#